data_AF-A0A8S9K6M9-F1
#
_entry.id   AF-A0A8S9K6M9-F1
#
_cell.length_a   1.000
_cell.length_b   1.000
_cell.length_c   1.000
_cell.angle_alpha   90.00
_cell.angle_beta   90.00
_cell.angle_gamma   90.00
#
_symmetry.space_group_name_H-M   'P 1'
#
loop_
_entity.id
_entity.type
_entity.pdbx_description
1 polymer ?
#
loop_
_entity_poly.entity_id
_entity_poly.type
_entity_poly.pdbx_seq_one_letter_code
_entity_poly.pdbx_strand_id
1 'polypeptide(L)'
;MVVRSSVHVLPREILGKSTFELGVTMMKWMPVWLADKTLLFLARIVLGDTDKYGLKRPKLGPLELKNLECKTPVLDIGALPKIRSGKIKIVPGIIKFGRGKVELVDGRVLEIDSVILATGYRSNVPSWLKDNDFFSDDGIPKNPFPNGWKGEAGLYAVGFTRKGLFGASLDAMSVAHDIACRWKEESKQHKKTAAARHRRCISHF
;
A
#
# COMPACT_ATOMS: atom_id res chain seq x y z
N MET A 1 21.68 0.68 -10.61
CA MET A 1 20.28 0.66 -10.14
C MET A 1 19.40 1.19 -11.26
N VAL A 2 18.34 0.47 -11.61
CA VAL A 2 17.41 0.87 -12.68
C VAL A 2 16.12 1.34 -12.03
N VAL A 3 15.65 2.54 -12.41
CA VAL A 3 14.39 3.10 -11.95
C VAL A 3 13.59 3.51 -13.18
N ARG A 4 12.52 2.77 -13.49
CA ARG A 4 11.74 2.97 -14.74
C ARG A 4 10.78 4.14 -14.67
N SER A 5 10.21 4.41 -13.50
CA SER A 5 9.16 5.39 -13.31
C SER A 5 9.61 6.50 -12.36
N SER A 6 8.94 7.64 -12.38
CA SER A 6 9.16 8.68 -11.40
C SER A 6 8.82 8.19 -9.99
N VAL A 7 9.59 8.64 -9.01
CA VAL A 7 9.45 8.23 -7.62
C VAL A 7 9.70 9.42 -6.70
N HIS A 8 8.84 9.56 -5.69
CA HIS A 8 9.12 10.48 -4.59
C HIS A 8 10.08 9.82 -3.61
N VAL A 9 11.21 10.49 -3.37
CA VAL A 9 12.15 10.11 -2.31
C VAL A 9 12.06 11.15 -1.22
N LEU A 10 11.72 10.71 -0.02
CA LEU A 10 11.60 11.54 1.18
C LEU A 10 12.60 11.04 2.22
N PRO A 11 13.14 11.90 3.08
CA PRO A 11 13.96 11.43 4.20
C PRO A 11 13.09 10.60 5.15
N ARG A 12 13.68 9.65 5.88
CA ARG A 12 12.94 8.92 6.93
C ARG A 12 12.44 9.87 8.03
N GLU A 13 13.26 10.84 8.40
CA GLU A 13 12.98 11.81 9.46
C GLU A 13 13.25 13.25 8.98
N ILE A 14 12.41 14.18 9.44
CA ILE A 14 12.53 15.61 9.21
C ILE A 14 12.40 16.28 10.58
N LEU A 15 13.43 17.03 10.98
CA LEU A 15 13.46 17.76 12.26
C LEU A 15 13.16 16.87 13.49
N GLY A 16 13.70 15.64 13.49
CA GLY A 16 13.54 14.68 14.59
C GLY A 16 12.19 13.95 14.65
N LYS A 17 11.29 14.19 13.68
CA LYS A 17 10.02 13.46 13.54
C LYS A 17 10.02 12.60 12.28
N SER A 18 9.32 11.48 12.31
CA SER A 18 9.07 10.67 11.13
C SER A 18 8.35 11.49 10.06
N THR A 19 8.80 11.41 8.81
CA THR A 19 8.14 12.03 7.66
C THR A 19 6.69 11.57 7.52
N PHE A 20 6.38 10.32 7.90
CA PHE A 20 5.02 9.80 7.90
C PHE A 20 4.16 10.46 8.98
N GLU A 21 4.68 10.59 10.20
CA GLU A 21 3.99 11.26 11.31
C GLU A 21 3.72 12.72 10.97
N LEU A 22 4.72 13.40 10.39
CA LEU A 22 4.60 14.77 9.93
C LEU A 22 3.50 14.92 8.87
N GLY A 23 3.49 14.04 7.86
CA GLY A 23 2.47 14.04 6.80
C GLY A 23 1.07 13.79 7.35
N VAL A 24 0.89 12.80 8.24
CA VAL A 24 -0.40 12.52 8.89
C VAL A 24 -0.86 13.68 9.75
N THR A 25 0.05 14.31 10.50
CA THR A 25 -0.25 15.48 11.31
C THR A 25 -0.70 16.63 10.40
N MET A 26 0.04 16.96 9.34
CA MET A 26 -0.34 18.01 8.41
C MET A 26 -1.72 17.77 7.78
N MET A 27 -2.01 16.55 7.33
CA MET A 27 -3.32 16.22 6.74
C MET A 27 -4.51 16.43 7.69
N LYS A 28 -4.30 16.49 9.02
CA LYS A 28 -5.37 16.85 9.97
C LYS A 28 -5.68 18.34 10.01
N TRP A 29 -4.73 19.19 9.62
CA TRP A 29 -4.82 20.65 9.79
C TRP A 29 -4.84 21.42 8.47
N MET A 30 -4.48 20.80 7.35
CA MET A 30 -4.44 21.46 6.03
C MET A 30 -4.82 20.53 4.87
N PRO A 31 -5.24 21.09 3.71
CA PRO A 31 -5.51 20.31 2.51
C PRO A 31 -4.29 19.52 2.00
N VAL A 32 -4.55 18.37 1.36
CA VAL A 32 -3.50 17.43 0.87
C VAL A 32 -2.47 18.13 -0.02
N TRP A 33 -2.91 18.99 -0.94
CA TRP A 33 -1.99 19.69 -1.85
C TRP A 33 -1.00 20.59 -1.11
N LEU A 34 -1.41 21.19 0.02
CA LEU A 34 -0.55 22.05 0.82
C LEU A 34 0.44 21.20 1.63
N ALA A 35 -0.04 20.12 2.24
CA ALA A 35 0.81 19.14 2.93
C ALA A 35 1.87 18.53 1.99
N ASP A 36 1.51 18.26 0.73
CA ASP A 36 2.45 17.75 -0.26
C ASP A 36 3.51 18.78 -0.63
N LYS A 37 3.12 20.04 -0.86
CA LYS A 37 4.08 21.12 -1.15
C LYS A 37 5.05 21.35 0.01
N THR A 38 4.55 21.37 1.25
CA THR A 38 5.41 21.54 2.44
C THR A 38 6.35 20.36 2.61
N LEU A 39 5.87 19.13 2.43
CA LEU A 39 6.70 17.92 2.53
C LEU A 39 7.80 17.89 1.47
N LEU A 40 7.47 18.25 0.22
CA LEU A 40 8.44 18.31 -0.87
C LEU A 40 9.48 19.42 -0.69
N PHE A 41 9.08 20.55 -0.11
CA PHE A 41 9.99 21.63 0.25
C PHE A 41 10.97 21.20 1.34
N LEU A 42 10.48 20.62 2.44
CA LEU A 42 11.33 20.08 3.52
C LEU A 42 12.24 18.97 3.01
N ALA A 43 11.73 18.07 2.18
CA ALA A 43 12.53 17.04 1.54
C ALA A 43 13.62 17.64 0.62
N ARG A 44 13.36 18.76 -0.07
CA ARG A 44 14.38 19.45 -0.86
C ARG A 44 15.45 20.11 -0.01
N ILE A 45 15.11 20.62 1.18
CA ILE A 45 16.10 21.14 2.13
C ILE A 45 17.02 20.02 2.64
N VAL A 46 16.43 18.88 3.04
CA VAL A 46 17.18 17.76 3.64
C VAL A 46 17.95 16.94 2.58
N LEU A 47 17.27 16.57 1.50
CA LEU A 47 17.78 15.68 0.46
C LEU A 47 18.28 16.40 -0.79
N GLY A 48 18.17 17.72 -0.88
CA GLY A 48 18.54 18.47 -2.07
C GLY A 48 17.70 18.11 -3.29
N ASP A 49 18.26 18.39 -4.47
CA ASP A 49 17.65 18.08 -5.75
C ASP A 49 17.96 16.64 -6.17
N THR A 50 16.94 15.79 -6.21
CA THR A 50 17.06 14.37 -6.57
C THR A 50 17.11 14.14 -8.08
N ASP A 51 16.63 15.10 -8.87
CA ASP A 51 16.56 14.96 -10.34
C ASP A 51 17.95 14.95 -10.96
N LYS A 52 18.90 15.69 -10.37
CA LYS A 52 20.34 15.69 -10.73
C LYS A 52 20.98 14.30 -10.72
N TYR A 53 20.39 13.37 -9.97
CA TYR A 53 20.88 12.00 -9.85
C TYR A 53 20.04 10.99 -10.65
N GLY A 54 19.09 11.45 -11.47
CA GLY A 54 18.19 10.60 -12.26
C GLY A 54 16.94 10.12 -11.51
N LEU A 55 16.68 10.62 -10.30
CA LEU A 55 15.46 10.35 -9.54
C LEU A 55 14.43 11.45 -9.77
N LYS A 56 13.72 11.32 -10.89
CA LYS A 56 12.64 12.22 -11.29
C LYS A 56 11.44 12.09 -10.35
N ARG A 57 10.98 13.23 -9.83
CA ARG A 57 9.77 13.30 -8.99
C ARG A 57 8.51 13.29 -9.85
N PRO A 58 7.44 12.57 -9.45
CA PRO A 58 6.12 12.69 -10.06
C PRO A 58 5.55 14.12 -9.97
N LYS A 59 4.62 14.46 -10.87
CA LYS A 59 3.91 15.76 -10.86
C LYS A 59 2.95 15.87 -9.67
N LEU A 60 2.23 14.79 -9.37
CA LEU A 60 1.34 14.69 -8.21
C LEU A 60 2.17 14.60 -6.94
N GLY A 61 1.67 15.16 -5.84
CA GLY A 61 2.35 15.13 -4.56
C GLY A 61 2.41 13.73 -3.93
N PRO A 62 3.30 13.48 -2.96
CA PRO A 62 3.49 12.15 -2.38
C PRO A 62 2.26 11.59 -1.67
N LEU A 63 1.49 12.41 -0.96
CA LEU A 63 0.25 12.01 -0.27
C LEU A 63 -0.90 11.86 -1.26
N GLU A 64 -1.03 12.78 -2.21
CA GLU A 64 -2.02 12.70 -3.29
C GLU A 64 -1.83 11.43 -4.13
N LEU A 65 -0.59 11.14 -4.54
CA LEU A 65 -0.25 9.93 -5.29
C LEU A 65 -0.53 8.66 -4.49
N LYS A 66 -0.30 8.68 -3.18
CA LYS A 66 -0.68 7.57 -2.28
C LYS A 66 -2.20 7.39 -2.19
N ASN A 67 -2.96 8.48 -2.22
CA ASN A 67 -4.42 8.41 -2.14
C ASN A 67 -5.03 7.85 -3.43
N LEU A 68 -4.55 8.30 -4.59
CA LEU A 68 -5.05 7.92 -5.91
C LEU A 68 -4.54 6.56 -6.38
N GLU A 69 -3.22 6.34 -6.36
CA GLU A 69 -2.58 5.17 -6.97
C GLU A 69 -2.05 4.16 -5.94
N CYS A 70 -2.21 4.44 -4.64
CA CYS A 70 -1.62 3.65 -3.56
C CYS A 70 -0.09 3.51 -3.65
N LYS A 71 0.58 4.39 -4.39
CA LYS A 71 2.04 4.45 -4.49
C LYS A 71 2.59 5.27 -3.33
N THR A 72 3.31 4.62 -2.45
CA THR A 72 3.93 5.26 -1.28
C THR A 72 5.32 5.80 -1.67
N PRO A 73 5.70 7.01 -1.22
CA PRO A 73 7.05 7.53 -1.42
C PRO A 73 8.10 6.61 -0.79
N VAL A 74 9.28 6.54 -1.39
CA VAL A 74 10.42 5.84 -0.84
C VAL A 74 11.02 6.68 0.29
N LEU A 75 11.21 6.06 1.45
CA LEU A 75 11.90 6.68 2.58
C LEU A 75 13.39 6.37 2.48
N ASP A 76 14.21 7.39 2.24
CA ASP A 76 15.66 7.24 2.21
C ASP A 76 16.22 7.10 3.63
N ILE A 77 17.02 6.06 3.81
CA ILE A 77 17.76 5.75 5.05
C ILE A 77 19.28 5.72 4.83
N GLY A 78 19.76 6.17 3.66
CA GLY A 78 21.18 6.12 3.31
C GLY A 78 21.49 5.60 1.90
N ALA A 79 20.49 5.40 1.05
CA ALA A 79 20.71 5.09 -0.36
C ALA A 79 21.12 6.35 -1.13
N LEU A 80 20.50 7.50 -0.85
CA LEU A 80 20.79 8.75 -1.55
C LEU A 80 22.26 9.20 -1.38
N PRO A 81 22.88 9.17 -0.18
CA PRO A 81 24.32 9.45 -0.04
C PRO A 81 25.22 8.53 -0.88
N LYS A 82 24.86 7.24 -1.03
CA LYS A 82 25.59 6.29 -1.88
C LYS A 82 25.41 6.60 -3.37
N ILE A 83 24.25 7.13 -3.77
CA ILE A 83 24.02 7.64 -5.12
C ILE A 83 24.86 8.89 -5.38
N ARG A 84 24.85 9.85 -4.44
CA ARG A 84 25.63 11.11 -4.56
C ARG A 84 27.13 10.86 -4.67
N SER A 85 27.65 9.89 -3.92
CA SER A 85 29.07 9.50 -3.97
C SER A 85 29.43 8.63 -5.19
N GLY A 86 28.48 8.31 -6.07
CA GLY A 86 28.71 7.49 -7.26
C GLY A 86 28.85 5.99 -7.00
N LYS A 87 28.79 5.55 -5.74
CA LYS A 87 28.80 4.12 -5.36
C LYS A 87 27.57 3.39 -5.91
N ILE A 88 26.44 4.08 -6.05
CA ILE A 88 25.25 3.58 -6.73
C ILE A 88 25.00 4.46 -7.96
N LYS A 89 25.16 3.89 -9.15
CA LYS A 89 24.81 4.58 -10.41
C LYS A 89 23.37 4.28 -10.78
N ILE A 90 22.58 5.33 -11.02
CA ILE A 90 21.26 5.21 -11.63
C ILE A 90 21.43 5.15 -13.14
N VAL A 91 20.83 4.14 -13.76
CA VAL A 91 20.92 3.91 -15.20
C VAL A 91 19.52 3.71 -15.80
N PRO A 92 19.34 3.94 -17.11
CA PRO A 92 18.07 3.70 -17.80
C PRO A 92 17.59 2.25 -17.73
N GLY A 93 16.39 2.01 -18.25
CA GLY A 93 15.79 0.67 -18.35
C GLY A 93 16.72 -0.34 -19.04
N ILE A 94 16.53 -1.62 -18.70
CA ILE A 94 17.18 -2.75 -19.40
C ILE A 94 16.28 -3.19 -20.55
N ILE A 95 16.86 -3.35 -21.75
CA ILE A 95 16.23 -3.96 -22.92
C ILE A 95 16.43 -5.47 -22.90
N LYS A 96 17.68 -5.92 -22.70
CA LYS A 96 18.06 -7.33 -22.87
C LYS A 96 19.12 -7.77 -21.87
N PHE A 97 18.98 -9.01 -21.42
CA PHE A 97 20.01 -9.72 -20.66
C PHE A 97 20.86 -10.57 -21.62
N GLY A 98 22.17 -10.53 -21.42
CA GLY A 98 23.13 -11.39 -22.09
C GLY A 98 24.00 -12.12 -21.06
N ARG A 99 24.94 -12.94 -21.55
CA ARG A 99 25.90 -13.62 -20.68
C ARG A 99 26.84 -12.60 -20.04
N GLY A 100 26.76 -12.43 -18.72
CA GLY A 100 27.59 -11.50 -17.94
C GLY A 100 27.35 -10.01 -18.23
N LYS A 101 26.28 -9.67 -18.96
CA LYS A 101 26.03 -8.29 -19.38
C LYS A 101 24.56 -7.94 -19.54
N VAL A 102 24.25 -6.65 -19.47
CA VAL A 102 22.93 -6.08 -19.74
C VAL A 102 23.01 -4.96 -20.76
N GLU A 103 22.03 -4.92 -21.66
CA GLU A 103 21.85 -3.85 -22.63
C GLU A 103 20.78 -2.88 -22.14
N LEU A 104 21.13 -1.61 -22.07
CA LEU A 104 20.27 -0.53 -21.59
C LEU A 104 19.51 0.13 -22.75
N VAL A 105 18.44 0.86 -22.41
CA VAL A 105 17.58 1.56 -23.39
C VAL A 105 18.33 2.63 -24.19
N ASP A 106 19.42 3.16 -23.67
CA ASP A 106 20.28 4.13 -24.35
C ASP A 106 21.39 3.48 -25.21
N GLY A 107 21.32 2.16 -25.43
CA GLY A 107 22.29 1.41 -26.22
C GLY A 107 23.58 1.05 -25.47
N ARG A 108 23.77 1.51 -24.23
CA ARG A 108 24.94 1.13 -23.44
C ARG A 108 24.85 -0.33 -23.00
N VAL A 109 25.99 -1.02 -23.04
CA VAL A 109 26.13 -2.39 -22.53
C VAL A 109 26.96 -2.34 -21.26
N LEU A 110 26.43 -2.89 -20.17
CA LEU A 110 27.12 -2.97 -18.88
C LEU A 110 27.44 -4.42 -18.56
N GLU A 111 28.69 -4.69 -18.19
CA GLU A 111 29.08 -5.97 -17.59
C GLU A 111 28.63 -6.00 -16.13
N ILE A 112 28.00 -7.10 -15.73
CA ILE A 112 27.48 -7.29 -14.37
C ILE A 112 27.63 -8.75 -13.93
N ASP A 113 28.01 -8.93 -12.67
CA ASP A 113 28.16 -10.26 -12.06
C ASP A 113 26.83 -10.81 -11.52
N SER A 114 25.89 -9.93 -11.16
CA SER A 114 24.66 -10.31 -10.48
C SER A 114 23.52 -9.32 -10.73
N VAL A 115 22.29 -9.85 -10.71
CA VAL A 115 21.05 -9.10 -10.87
C VAL A 115 20.14 -9.38 -9.68
N ILE A 116 19.68 -8.31 -9.02
CA ILE A 116 18.69 -8.40 -7.95
C ILE A 116 17.37 -7.79 -8.45
N LEU A 117 16.32 -8.61 -8.55
CA LEU A 117 14.99 -8.18 -8.98
C LEU A 117 14.18 -7.70 -7.77
N ALA A 118 14.32 -6.43 -7.42
CA ALA A 118 13.53 -5.77 -6.38
C ALA A 118 12.21 -5.19 -6.94
N THR A 119 11.45 -5.97 -7.71
CA THR A 119 10.27 -5.51 -8.48
C THR A 119 8.94 -5.62 -7.72
N GLY A 120 8.98 -5.89 -6.42
CA GLY A 120 7.79 -6.02 -5.57
C GLY A 120 7.14 -7.40 -5.64
N TYR A 121 5.91 -7.49 -5.10
CA TYR A 121 5.15 -8.73 -4.95
C TYR A 121 3.79 -8.63 -5.65
N ARG A 122 3.20 -9.80 -5.95
CA ARG A 122 1.81 -9.94 -6.40
C ARG A 122 1.02 -10.75 -5.37
N SER A 123 -0.26 -10.43 -5.25
CA SER A 123 -1.18 -11.21 -4.41
C SER A 123 -1.45 -12.55 -5.07
N ASN A 124 -1.49 -13.62 -4.28
CA ASN A 124 -1.87 -14.95 -4.74
C ASN A 124 -3.34 -15.29 -4.44
N VAL A 125 -4.13 -14.35 -3.91
CA VAL A 125 -5.56 -14.57 -3.61
C VAL A 125 -6.33 -15.21 -4.77
N PRO A 126 -6.17 -14.75 -6.03
CA PRO A 126 -6.90 -15.33 -7.16
C PRO A 126 -6.54 -16.79 -7.46
N SER A 127 -5.39 -17.31 -6.96
CA SER A 127 -4.98 -18.69 -7.23
C SER A 127 -5.66 -19.72 -6.33
N TRP A 128 -6.22 -19.29 -5.19
CA TRP A 128 -6.81 -20.21 -4.21
C TRP A 128 -8.26 -19.88 -3.84
N LEU A 129 -8.66 -18.61 -3.89
CA LEU A 129 -10.04 -18.21 -3.65
C LEU A 129 -10.85 -18.34 -4.95
N LYS A 130 -11.64 -19.43 -5.04
CA LYS A 130 -12.51 -19.74 -6.17
C LYS A 130 -13.79 -18.89 -6.14
N ASP A 131 -14.43 -18.70 -7.29
CA ASP A 131 -15.71 -17.98 -7.48
C ASP A 131 -15.72 -16.58 -6.83
N ASN A 132 -14.70 -15.80 -7.19
CA ASN A 132 -14.34 -14.60 -6.46
C ASN A 132 -14.76 -13.33 -7.19
N ASP A 133 -15.98 -12.86 -6.91
CA ASP A 133 -16.40 -11.52 -7.30
C ASP A 133 -15.85 -10.41 -6.38
N PHE A 134 -15.18 -10.78 -5.29
CA PHE A 134 -14.75 -9.85 -4.27
C PHE A 134 -13.37 -9.23 -4.56
N PHE A 135 -12.43 -9.99 -5.12
CA PHE A 135 -11.11 -9.50 -5.52
C PHE A 135 -10.98 -9.35 -7.04
N SER A 136 -10.13 -8.43 -7.48
CA SER A 136 -9.67 -8.31 -8.86
C SER A 136 -8.59 -9.35 -9.19
N ASP A 137 -8.20 -9.43 -10.46
CA ASP A 137 -7.11 -10.30 -10.94
C ASP A 137 -5.75 -9.99 -10.29
N ASP A 138 -5.58 -8.75 -9.78
CA ASP A 138 -4.40 -8.36 -9.01
C ASP A 138 -4.46 -8.82 -7.53
N GLY A 139 -5.53 -9.51 -7.14
CA GLY A 139 -5.78 -10.01 -5.80
C GLY A 139 -5.98 -8.91 -4.77
N ILE A 140 -6.70 -7.84 -5.17
CA ILE A 140 -7.10 -6.70 -4.34
C ILE A 140 -8.63 -6.62 -4.34
N PRO A 141 -9.31 -6.25 -3.23
CA PRO A 141 -10.74 -6.04 -3.24
C PRO A 141 -11.19 -5.06 -4.34
N LYS A 142 -12.25 -5.40 -5.08
CA LYS A 142 -12.78 -4.55 -6.16
C LYS A 142 -13.32 -3.22 -5.63
N ASN A 143 -13.89 -3.23 -4.43
CA ASN A 143 -14.35 -2.03 -3.76
C ASN A 143 -13.17 -1.24 -3.16
N PRO A 144 -13.08 0.08 -3.39
CA PRO A 144 -12.01 0.88 -2.86
C PRO A 144 -12.13 1.05 -1.34
N PHE A 145 -11.00 1.38 -0.70
CA PHE A 145 -10.99 1.84 0.69
C PHE A 145 -11.92 3.05 0.88
N PRO A 146 -12.72 3.14 1.96
CA PRO A 146 -12.73 2.28 3.15
C PRO A 146 -13.72 1.11 3.09
N ASN A 147 -14.30 0.78 1.93
CA ASN A 147 -15.39 -0.18 1.83
C ASN A 147 -14.96 -1.54 1.24
N GLY A 148 -13.66 -1.74 1.02
CA GLY A 148 -13.10 -2.97 0.43
C GLY A 148 -12.96 -4.15 1.39
N TRP A 149 -13.32 -4.01 2.68
CA TRP A 149 -13.06 -5.03 3.70
C TRP A 149 -14.14 -6.12 3.81
N LYS A 150 -15.34 -5.89 3.27
CA LYS A 150 -16.49 -6.82 3.39
C LYS A 150 -16.85 -7.44 2.05
N GLY A 151 -16.84 -8.76 2.00
CA GLY A 151 -17.38 -9.55 0.89
C GLY A 151 -18.68 -10.24 1.28
N GLU A 152 -19.15 -11.11 0.39
CA GLU A 152 -20.36 -11.91 0.60
C GLU A 152 -20.08 -13.15 1.46
N ALA A 153 -21.15 -13.81 1.93
CA ALA A 153 -21.09 -15.09 2.63
C ALA A 153 -20.14 -15.14 3.85
N GLY A 154 -19.91 -13.99 4.51
CA GLY A 154 -19.02 -13.90 5.68
C GLY A 154 -17.52 -13.85 5.35
N LEU A 155 -17.16 -13.60 4.09
CA LEU A 155 -15.80 -13.34 3.67
C LEU A 155 -15.38 -11.90 3.99
N TYR A 156 -14.17 -11.73 4.50
CA TYR A 156 -13.60 -10.41 4.79
C TYR A 156 -12.17 -10.29 4.26
N ALA A 157 -11.75 -9.08 3.92
CA ALA A 157 -10.40 -8.74 3.52
C ALA A 157 -9.80 -7.69 4.46
N VAL A 158 -8.69 -8.02 5.12
CA VAL A 158 -7.99 -7.10 6.04
C VAL A 158 -6.61 -6.78 5.48
N GLY A 159 -6.33 -5.50 5.25
CA GLY A 159 -5.01 -5.04 4.80
C GLY A 159 -4.72 -5.22 3.31
N PHE A 160 -5.71 -5.67 2.53
CA PHE A 160 -5.57 -5.81 1.08
C PHE A 160 -5.78 -4.50 0.30
N THR A 161 -6.22 -3.43 0.97
CA THR A 161 -6.55 -2.13 0.35
C THR A 161 -5.34 -1.24 0.02
N ARG A 162 -4.11 -1.74 0.17
CA ARG A 162 -2.84 -1.02 -0.08
C ARG A 162 -2.69 0.31 0.69
N LYS A 163 -3.44 0.49 1.78
CA LYS A 163 -3.35 1.66 2.67
C LYS A 163 -2.30 1.50 3.78
N GLY A 164 -1.55 0.39 3.78
CA GLY A 164 -0.53 0.08 4.77
C GLY A 164 -1.12 -0.34 6.11
N LEU A 165 -0.31 -0.34 7.16
CA LEU A 165 -0.71 -0.83 8.50
C LEU A 165 -1.90 -0.06 9.09
N PHE A 166 -1.97 1.26 8.86
CA PHE A 166 -3.10 2.07 9.29
C PHE A 166 -4.41 1.69 8.59
N GLY A 167 -4.36 1.37 7.30
CA GLY A 167 -5.53 0.86 6.59
C GLY A 167 -5.95 -0.52 7.10
N ALA A 168 -4.97 -1.41 7.31
CA ALA A 168 -5.22 -2.73 7.86
C ALA A 168 -5.88 -2.68 9.24
N SER A 169 -5.49 -1.73 10.11
CA SER A 169 -6.13 -1.58 11.41
C SER A 169 -7.58 -1.09 11.31
N LEU A 170 -7.87 -0.19 10.36
CA LEU A 170 -9.25 0.24 10.09
C LEU A 170 -10.10 -0.92 9.55
N ASP A 171 -9.59 -1.66 8.56
CA ASP A 171 -10.26 -2.84 8.01
C ASP A 171 -10.54 -3.86 9.14
N ALA A 172 -9.57 -4.16 10.00
CA ALA A 172 -9.71 -5.10 11.11
C ALA A 172 -10.78 -4.67 12.13
N MET A 173 -10.83 -3.37 12.47
CA MET A 173 -11.86 -2.85 13.38
C MET A 173 -13.25 -2.96 12.77
N SER A 174 -13.41 -2.65 11.49
CA SER A 174 -14.69 -2.79 10.78
C SER A 174 -15.16 -4.24 10.73
N VAL A 175 -14.25 -5.18 10.41
CA VAL A 175 -14.54 -6.63 10.42
C VAL A 175 -14.96 -7.12 11.79
N ALA A 176 -14.21 -6.75 12.85
CA ALA A 176 -14.54 -7.15 14.21
C ALA A 176 -15.92 -6.64 14.65
N HIS A 177 -16.26 -5.40 14.27
CA HIS A 177 -17.57 -4.83 14.55
C HIS A 177 -18.69 -5.59 13.83
N ASP A 178 -18.52 -5.89 12.54
CA ASP A 178 -19.52 -6.63 11.76
C ASP A 178 -19.77 -8.03 12.34
N ILE A 179 -18.70 -8.76 12.66
CA ILE A 179 -18.79 -10.09 13.29
C ILE A 179 -19.54 -10.01 14.63
N ALA A 180 -19.22 -9.02 15.46
CA ALA A 180 -19.88 -8.84 16.75
C ALA A 180 -21.38 -8.53 16.61
N CYS A 181 -21.77 -7.74 15.61
CA CYS A 181 -23.17 -7.44 15.31
C CYS A 181 -23.92 -8.69 14.82
N ARG A 182 -23.35 -9.43 13.87
CA ARG A 182 -23.92 -10.68 13.36
C ARG A 182 -24.11 -11.72 14.46
N TRP A 183 -23.10 -11.92 15.31
CA TRP A 183 -23.19 -12.84 16.44
C TRP A 183 -24.35 -12.51 17.39
N LYS A 184 -24.57 -11.22 17.67
CA LYS A 184 -25.68 -10.77 18.53
C LYS A 184 -27.04 -11.03 17.88
N GLU A 185 -27.15 -10.84 16.57
CA GLU A 185 -28.38 -11.11 15.81
C GLU A 185 -28.71 -12.60 15.79
N GLU A 186 -27.73 -13.44 15.46
CA GLU A 186 -27.86 -14.90 15.47
C GLU A 186 -28.22 -15.42 16.87
N SER A 187 -27.56 -14.91 17.91
CA SER A 187 -27.84 -15.27 19.30
C SER A 187 -29.26 -14.87 19.74
N LYS A 188 -29.74 -13.69 19.32
CA LYS A 188 -31.12 -13.25 19.58
C LYS A 188 -32.14 -14.13 18.86
N GLN A 189 -31.86 -14.50 17.61
CA GLN A 189 -32.72 -15.37 16.82
C GLN A 189 -32.76 -16.78 17.43
N HIS A 190 -31.63 -17.31 17.88
CA HIS A 190 -31.55 -18.60 18.55
C HIS A 190 -32.38 -18.64 19.84
N LYS A 191 -32.31 -17.58 20.67
CA LYS A 191 -33.16 -17.42 21.86
C LYS A 191 -34.65 -17.38 21.52
N LYS A 192 -35.05 -16.67 20.46
CA LYS A 192 -36.44 -16.63 19.99
C LYS A 192 -36.93 -18.01 19.55
N THR A 193 -36.13 -18.73 18.77
CA THR A 193 -36.47 -20.08 18.29
C THR A 193 -36.55 -21.11 19.41
N ALA A 194 -35.62 -21.06 20.38
CA ALA A 194 -35.65 -21.93 21.56
C ALA A 194 -36.89 -21.66 22.45
N ALA A 195 -37.21 -20.38 22.70
CA ALA A 195 -38.41 -20.00 23.43
C ALA A 195 -39.71 -20.43 22.72
N ALA A 196 -39.76 -20.34 21.38
CA ALA A 196 -40.89 -20.78 20.58
C ALA A 196 -41.07 -22.32 20.60
N ARG A 197 -39.96 -23.09 20.60
CA ARG A 197 -39.99 -24.55 20.72
C ARG A 197 -40.49 -25.00 22.09
N HIS A 198 -40.07 -24.36 23.18
CA HIS A 198 -40.55 -24.70 24.53
C HIS A 198 -42.05 -24.44 24.74
N ARG A 199 -42.64 -23.45 24.06
CA ARG A 199 -44.08 -23.16 24.16
C ARG A 199 -44.99 -24.15 23.43
N ARG A 200 -44.46 -25.01 22.56
CA ARG A 200 -45.26 -26.00 21.79
C ARG A 200 -45.41 -27.36 22.49
N CYS A 201 -44.79 -27.55 23.65
CA CYS A 201 -44.88 -28.80 24.43
C CYS A 201 -45.74 -28.65 25.69
N ILE A 202 -46.93 -28.03 25.58
CA ILE A 202 -47.96 -28.20 26.60
C ILE A 202 -49.00 -29.14 25.98
N SER A 203 -48.82 -30.44 26.24
CA SER A 203 -49.79 -31.48 25.95
C SER A 203 -51.08 -31.17 26.72
N HIS A 204 -52.18 -30.98 25.99
CA HIS A 204 -53.51 -31.09 26.57
C HIS A 204 -53.72 -32.55 26.99
N PHE A 205 -53.88 -32.77 28.30
CA PHE A 205 -54.59 -33.93 28.85
C PHE A 205 -56.08 -33.62 28.89
#